data_AF-A0A936QBP8-F1
#
_entry.id   AF-A0A936QBP8-F1
#
_cell.length_a   1.000
_cell.length_b   1.000
_cell.length_c   1.000
_cell.angle_alpha   90.00
_cell.angle_beta   90.00
_cell.angle_gamma   90.00
#
_symmetry.space_group_name_H-M   'P 1'
#
loop_
_entity.id
_entity.type
_entity.pdbx_description
1 polymer ?
#
loop_
_entity_poly.entity_id
_entity_poly.type
_entity_poly.pdbx_seq_one_letter_code
_entity_poly.pdbx_strand_id
1 'polypeptide(L)'
;MRTYQAIFSVATLAGQLVACGGGGGGSDTGEPPGAASPPVASAPDAATRRTAAETTASANGLCRAVSPFYFELGDRDGAQVSGSVGGDTYTAQTVMPIASASKWLFGAYVAEVKGGVLDQADVRATHMLSGYASMGNACGTGSTVASCLTAGGGDTYTPAKLDRYHYNSAHFQKWAVDHGMGEMSGADVSRAYQTTLGVTAAFNGPLLAGGAITTPANYAQFLRRILNSQLKIAGLLGSAPACTQPASCPSADYSPLVAEAWHYSVGHWVEDDPVTGDGSVSSAGAFGFYPWIDRTRSVYGLLARVDASGDNQGYASAQCGRLIRKAYLSGVAQ
;
A
#
# COMPACT_ATOMS: atom_id res chain seq x y z
N MET A 1 16.62 -52.29 13.28
CA MET A 1 16.48 -51.51 14.53
C MET A 1 15.24 -50.64 14.40
N ARG A 2 14.53 -50.44 15.52
CA ARG A 2 13.08 -50.21 15.66
C ARG A 2 12.54 -48.95 14.96
N THR A 3 11.41 -49.13 14.27
CA THR A 3 10.41 -48.13 13.89
C THR A 3 9.48 -47.86 15.09
N TYR A 4 9.12 -46.60 15.36
CA TYR A 4 7.96 -46.26 16.20
C TYR A 4 7.20 -45.08 15.61
N GLN A 5 5.98 -45.35 15.14
CA GLN A 5 4.88 -44.39 15.03
C GLN A 5 4.23 -44.24 16.41
N ALA A 6 3.74 -43.04 16.74
CA ALA A 6 2.74 -42.86 17.79
C ALA A 6 1.75 -41.76 17.39
N ILE A 7 0.49 -42.19 17.33
CA ILE A 7 -0.75 -41.44 17.16
C ILE A 7 -1.13 -40.83 18.52
N PHE A 8 -1.72 -39.63 18.55
CA PHE A 8 -2.51 -39.19 19.71
C PHE A 8 -3.86 -38.62 19.29
N SER A 9 -4.89 -39.24 19.86
CA SER A 9 -6.31 -39.01 19.66
C SER A 9 -6.86 -37.92 20.60
N VAL A 10 -7.89 -37.24 20.11
CA VAL A 10 -8.73 -36.26 20.81
C VAL A 10 -9.64 -36.97 21.83
N ALA A 11 -9.83 -36.38 23.02
CA ALA A 11 -10.87 -36.78 23.96
C ALA A 11 -11.66 -35.56 24.45
N THR A 12 -12.94 -35.56 24.11
CA THR A 12 -14.00 -34.67 24.61
C THR A 12 -14.56 -35.24 25.91
N LEU A 13 -14.86 -34.40 26.90
CA LEU A 13 -15.71 -34.79 28.03
C LEU A 13 -16.70 -33.66 28.37
N ALA A 14 -17.99 -33.99 28.29
CA ALA A 14 -19.10 -33.24 28.83
C ALA A 14 -19.80 -34.11 29.88
N GLY A 15 -20.28 -33.50 30.98
CA GLY A 15 -21.06 -34.18 32.01
C GLY A 15 -21.57 -33.19 33.07
N GLN A 16 -22.88 -33.19 33.28
CA GLN A 16 -23.71 -32.24 34.02
C GLN A 16 -24.04 -32.67 35.47
N LEU A 17 -24.78 -31.77 36.18
CA LEU A 17 -25.77 -31.95 37.27
C LEU A 17 -25.27 -31.66 38.70
N VAL A 18 -26.01 -31.12 39.69
CA VAL A 18 -27.25 -30.33 39.88
C VAL A 18 -27.26 -29.87 41.36
N ALA A 19 -27.95 -28.74 41.61
CA ALA A 19 -28.37 -28.03 42.83
C ALA A 19 -28.48 -28.70 44.23
N CYS A 20 -28.28 -27.90 45.30
CA CYS A 20 -29.35 -27.41 46.23
C CYS A 20 -28.78 -26.67 47.48
N GLY A 21 -29.41 -25.55 47.88
CA GLY A 21 -29.66 -25.24 49.32
C GLY A 21 -29.21 -23.89 49.92
N GLY A 22 -30.19 -23.02 50.24
CA GLY A 22 -30.21 -22.05 51.36
C GLY A 22 -29.44 -20.72 51.19
N GLY A 23 -29.89 -19.53 51.57
CA GLY A 23 -31.03 -19.09 52.38
C GLY A 23 -30.59 -18.02 53.41
N GLY A 24 -30.82 -16.73 53.10
CA GLY A 24 -31.13 -15.66 54.06
C GLY A 24 -30.00 -14.85 54.74
N GLY A 25 -30.24 -13.52 54.86
CA GLY A 25 -29.71 -12.68 55.94
C GLY A 25 -28.72 -11.60 55.52
N GLY A 26 -29.16 -10.34 55.53
CA GLY A 26 -28.33 -9.18 55.16
C GLY A 26 -27.37 -8.71 56.25
N SER A 27 -26.38 -7.93 55.81
CA SER A 27 -25.73 -6.89 56.60
C SER A 27 -25.03 -5.93 55.65
N ASP A 28 -25.46 -4.66 55.70
CA ASP A 28 -24.76 -3.51 55.16
C ASP A 28 -23.29 -3.51 55.61
N THR A 29 -22.38 -3.54 54.64
CA THR A 29 -21.06 -2.95 54.79
C THR A 29 -20.81 -2.10 53.55
N GLY A 30 -20.89 -0.78 53.73
CA GLY A 30 -20.66 0.19 52.67
C GLY A 30 -19.29 0.01 52.04
N GLU A 31 -19.28 -0.36 50.77
CA GLU A 31 -18.11 -0.31 49.91
C GLU A 31 -17.82 1.17 49.58
N PRO A 32 -16.56 1.64 49.65
CA PRO A 32 -16.23 2.98 49.22
C PRO A 32 -16.64 3.15 47.75
N PRO A 33 -17.14 4.32 47.32
CA PRO A 33 -17.47 4.52 45.91
C PRO A 33 -16.22 4.23 45.08
N GLY A 34 -16.26 3.12 44.33
CA GLY A 34 -15.21 2.73 43.42
C GLY A 34 -14.90 3.92 42.53
N ALA A 35 -13.63 4.33 42.53
CA ALA A 35 -13.16 5.38 41.65
C ALA A 35 -13.60 5.02 40.23
N ALA A 36 -14.47 5.86 39.66
CA ALA A 36 -14.93 5.70 38.30
C ALA A 36 -13.69 5.55 37.41
N SER A 37 -13.61 4.45 36.67
CA SER A 37 -12.57 4.29 35.67
C SER A 37 -12.58 5.54 34.78
N PRO A 38 -11.40 6.15 34.50
CA PRO A 38 -11.36 7.33 33.64
C PRO A 38 -12.09 7.00 32.33
N PRO A 39 -12.90 7.92 31.79
CA PRO A 39 -13.63 7.65 30.57
C PRO A 39 -12.60 7.26 29.51
N VAL A 40 -12.74 6.06 28.96
CA VAL A 40 -12.02 5.66 27.75
C VAL A 40 -12.36 6.74 26.74
N ALA A 41 -11.37 7.55 26.34
CA ALA A 41 -11.59 8.62 25.38
C ALA A 41 -12.27 8.00 24.16
N SER A 42 -13.51 8.39 23.91
CA SER A 42 -14.26 7.93 22.74
C SER A 42 -13.49 8.35 21.50
N ALA A 43 -13.46 7.49 20.48
CA ALA A 43 -12.89 7.85 19.18
C ALA A 43 -13.49 9.20 18.72
N PRO A 44 -12.68 10.10 18.13
CA PRO A 44 -13.16 11.40 17.68
C PRO A 44 -14.31 11.22 16.70
N ASP A 45 -15.33 12.08 16.82
CA ASP A 45 -16.46 12.04 15.89
C ASP A 45 -16.02 12.37 14.45
N ALA A 46 -16.86 12.01 13.48
CA ALA A 46 -16.54 12.18 12.07
C ALA A 46 -16.28 13.64 11.67
N ALA A 47 -16.99 14.61 12.25
CA ALA A 47 -16.78 16.02 11.93
C ALA A 47 -15.43 16.52 12.44
N THR A 48 -15.07 16.16 13.68
CA THR A 48 -13.77 16.46 14.29
C THR A 48 -12.62 15.90 13.46
N ARG A 49 -12.74 14.64 12.99
CA ARG A 49 -11.76 14.00 12.10
C ARG A 49 -11.60 14.72 10.77
N ARG A 50 -12.70 15.11 10.13
CA ARG A 50 -12.68 15.88 8.87
C ARG A 50 -11.98 17.22 9.04
N THR A 51 -12.38 18.00 10.03
CA THR A 51 -11.80 19.33 10.29
C THR A 51 -10.31 19.25 10.61
N ALA A 52 -9.87 18.25 11.39
CA ALA A 52 -8.46 18.05 11.68
C ALA A 52 -7.64 17.76 10.41
N ALA A 53 -8.16 16.90 9.52
CA ALA A 53 -7.51 16.57 8.25
C ALA A 53 -7.41 17.80 7.32
N GLU A 54 -8.50 18.54 7.14
CA GLU A 54 -8.55 19.76 6.30
C GLU A 54 -7.63 20.86 6.83
N THR A 55 -7.63 21.07 8.15
CA THR A 55 -6.74 22.06 8.80
C THR A 55 -5.29 21.68 8.59
N THR A 56 -4.93 20.40 8.77
CA THR A 56 -3.56 19.93 8.55
C THR A 56 -3.15 20.10 7.09
N ALA A 57 -4.01 19.70 6.15
CA ALA A 57 -3.74 19.79 4.72
C ALA A 57 -3.48 21.24 4.26
N SER A 58 -4.20 22.21 4.83
CA SER A 58 -4.11 23.62 4.43
C SER A 58 -3.07 24.44 5.20
N ALA A 59 -2.83 24.12 6.48
CA ALA A 59 -2.02 24.96 7.36
C ALA A 59 -0.62 24.40 7.66
N ASN A 60 -0.42 23.07 7.61
CA ASN A 60 0.85 22.48 7.99
C ASN A 60 1.96 22.85 7.01
N GLY A 61 3.16 23.17 7.52
CA GLY A 61 4.30 23.60 6.70
C GLY A 61 4.70 22.59 5.63
N LEU A 62 4.70 21.29 5.93
CA LEU A 62 5.06 20.24 4.98
C LEU A 62 3.99 20.08 3.89
N CYS A 63 2.72 20.31 4.22
CA CYS A 63 1.65 20.29 3.23
C CYS A 63 1.66 21.53 2.33
N ARG A 64 1.91 22.73 2.89
CA ARG A 64 2.07 23.95 2.08
C ARG A 64 3.24 23.86 1.11
N ALA A 65 4.33 23.18 1.49
CA ALA A 65 5.50 22.97 0.64
C ALA A 65 5.20 22.10 -0.60
N VAL A 66 4.19 21.24 -0.53
CA VAL A 66 3.73 20.39 -1.65
C VAL A 66 2.40 20.86 -2.22
N SER A 67 2.03 22.12 -2.03
CA SER A 67 0.90 22.78 -2.69
C SER A 67 1.25 23.14 -4.15
N PRO A 68 0.31 23.13 -5.12
CA PRO A 68 -1.07 22.68 -5.01
C PRO A 68 -1.22 21.15 -5.08
N PHE A 69 -2.29 20.60 -4.49
CA PHE A 69 -2.61 19.16 -4.55
C PHE A 69 -4.10 18.90 -4.28
N TYR A 70 -4.58 17.73 -4.68
CA TYR A 70 -5.83 17.15 -4.21
C TYR A 70 -5.53 16.11 -3.13
N PHE A 71 -6.35 16.03 -2.09
CA PHE A 71 -6.29 14.92 -1.13
C PHE A 71 -7.66 14.32 -0.89
N GLU A 72 -7.69 13.04 -0.54
CA GLU A 72 -8.88 12.31 -0.14
C GLU A 72 -8.51 11.28 0.94
N LEU A 73 -9.35 11.14 1.95
CA LEU A 73 -9.32 10.02 2.88
C LEU A 73 -10.73 9.44 2.97
N GLY A 74 -10.79 8.12 3.03
CA GLY A 74 -12.05 7.41 3.09
C GLY A 74 -11.92 6.05 3.74
N ASP A 75 -13.03 5.36 3.84
CA ASP A 75 -13.12 3.98 4.29
C ASP A 75 -13.60 3.09 3.14
N ARG A 76 -14.01 1.86 3.45
CA ARG A 76 -14.52 0.92 2.46
C ARG A 76 -15.78 1.42 1.73
N ASP A 77 -16.55 2.31 2.34
CA ASP A 77 -17.84 2.77 1.82
C ASP A 77 -17.66 4.00 0.91
N GLY A 78 -16.68 4.86 1.19
CA GLY A 78 -16.39 6.00 0.34
C GLY A 78 -15.44 7.03 0.94
N ALA A 79 -15.30 8.13 0.20
CA ALA A 79 -14.60 9.31 0.68
C ALA A 79 -15.30 9.88 1.91
N GLN A 80 -14.53 10.14 2.97
CA GLN A 80 -15.00 10.74 4.21
C GLN A 80 -14.56 12.20 4.32
N VAL A 81 -13.43 12.57 3.73
CA VAL A 81 -12.93 13.93 3.59
C VAL A 81 -12.14 14.05 2.29
N SER A 82 -12.28 15.17 1.58
CA SER A 82 -11.46 15.46 0.41
C SER A 82 -11.40 16.95 0.15
N GLY A 83 -10.37 17.41 -0.54
CA GLY A 83 -10.28 18.80 -0.96
C GLY A 83 -9.07 19.08 -1.83
N SER A 84 -9.10 20.24 -2.48
CA SER A 84 -7.97 20.78 -3.21
C SER A 84 -7.32 21.88 -2.37
N VAL A 85 -5.99 21.85 -2.24
CA VAL A 85 -5.18 22.82 -1.51
C VAL A 85 -4.38 23.64 -2.52
N GLY A 86 -4.33 24.96 -2.31
CA GLY A 86 -3.57 25.88 -3.17
C GLY A 86 -4.21 26.19 -4.53
N GLY A 87 -5.51 25.95 -4.68
CA GLY A 87 -6.27 26.14 -5.91
C GLY A 87 -7.03 24.88 -6.33
N ASP A 88 -7.53 24.86 -7.56
CA ASP A 88 -8.33 23.77 -8.15
C ASP A 88 -7.59 23.03 -9.27
N THR A 89 -6.28 23.24 -9.42
CA THR A 89 -5.43 22.57 -10.43
C THR A 89 -5.54 21.04 -10.36
N TYR A 90 -5.62 20.50 -9.15
CA TYR A 90 -5.82 19.08 -8.91
C TYR A 90 -7.16 18.84 -8.25
N THR A 91 -7.93 17.91 -8.80
CA THR A 91 -9.24 17.48 -8.29
C THR A 91 -9.31 15.95 -8.32
N ALA A 92 -10.41 15.41 -7.79
CA ALA A 92 -10.71 13.98 -7.89
C ALA A 92 -10.68 13.42 -9.33
N GLN A 93 -10.92 14.28 -10.33
CA GLN A 93 -11.04 13.90 -11.75
C GLN A 93 -9.83 14.29 -12.59
N THR A 94 -8.81 14.93 -12.01
CA THR A 94 -7.62 15.32 -12.77
C THR A 94 -6.87 14.07 -13.24
N VAL A 95 -6.77 13.90 -14.56
CA VAL A 95 -6.00 12.81 -15.19
C VAL A 95 -4.51 13.14 -15.07
N MET A 96 -3.72 12.20 -14.55
CA MET A 96 -2.29 12.41 -14.32
C MET A 96 -1.47 11.12 -14.42
N PRO A 97 -0.18 11.22 -14.80
CA PRO A 97 0.76 10.12 -14.63
C PRO A 97 1.01 9.91 -13.13
N ILE A 98 0.83 8.67 -12.66
CA ILE A 98 1.05 8.33 -11.25
C ILE A 98 2.44 7.74 -10.98
N ALA A 99 3.27 7.62 -12.03
CA ALA A 99 4.63 7.11 -11.96
C ALA A 99 4.69 5.78 -11.16
N SER A 100 5.62 5.68 -10.22
CA SER A 100 5.85 4.48 -9.41
C SER A 100 4.66 3.95 -8.61
N ALA A 101 3.59 4.74 -8.40
CA ALA A 101 2.34 4.23 -7.83
C ALA A 101 1.67 3.15 -8.69
N SER A 102 2.08 3.02 -9.96
CA SER A 102 1.72 1.91 -10.86
C SER A 102 2.11 0.55 -10.31
N LYS A 103 3.17 0.48 -9.49
CA LYS A 103 3.69 -0.78 -8.95
C LYS A 103 2.67 -1.49 -8.07
N TRP A 104 1.84 -0.75 -7.34
CA TRP A 104 0.82 -1.37 -6.49
C TRP A 104 -0.31 -1.99 -7.32
N LEU A 105 -0.68 -1.34 -8.43
CA LEU A 105 -1.61 -1.92 -9.40
C LEU A 105 -1.03 -3.22 -9.99
N PHE A 106 0.25 -3.25 -10.34
CA PHE A 106 0.90 -4.48 -10.80
C PHE A 106 0.93 -5.57 -9.72
N GLY A 107 1.31 -5.24 -8.49
CA GLY A 107 1.28 -6.21 -7.39
C GLY A 107 -0.11 -6.80 -7.18
N ALA A 108 -1.16 -5.98 -7.31
CA ALA A 108 -2.54 -6.45 -7.27
C ALA A 108 -2.90 -7.34 -8.46
N TYR A 109 -2.43 -6.99 -9.66
CA TYR A 109 -2.63 -7.81 -10.86
C TYR A 109 -2.01 -9.20 -10.68
N VAL A 110 -0.76 -9.28 -10.22
CA VAL A 110 -0.08 -10.54 -9.89
C VAL A 110 -0.89 -11.34 -8.86
N ALA A 111 -1.34 -10.69 -7.78
CA ALA A 111 -2.15 -11.34 -6.75
C ALA A 111 -3.44 -11.95 -7.32
N GLU A 112 -4.14 -11.26 -8.23
CA GLU A 112 -5.36 -11.77 -8.86
C GLU A 112 -5.06 -13.00 -9.75
N VAL A 113 -4.11 -12.88 -10.68
CA VAL A 113 -3.83 -13.95 -11.65
C VAL A 113 -3.18 -15.17 -11.02
N LYS A 114 -2.54 -15.01 -9.84
CA LYS A 114 -2.02 -16.12 -9.02
C LYS A 114 -3.00 -16.59 -7.94
N GLY A 115 -4.23 -16.09 -7.92
CA GLY A 115 -5.26 -16.53 -6.97
C GLY A 115 -4.97 -16.21 -5.50
N GLY A 116 -4.11 -15.23 -5.23
CA GLY A 116 -3.72 -14.78 -3.89
C GLY A 116 -2.58 -15.59 -3.25
N VAL A 117 -2.02 -16.59 -3.95
CA VAL A 117 -0.91 -17.41 -3.46
C VAL A 117 0.30 -17.17 -4.35
N LEU A 118 1.29 -16.46 -3.83
CA LEU A 118 2.51 -16.11 -4.55
C LEU A 118 3.58 -17.17 -4.33
N ASP A 119 4.15 -17.69 -5.42
CA ASP A 119 5.35 -18.53 -5.35
C ASP A 119 6.60 -17.66 -5.15
N GLN A 120 7.77 -18.30 -5.01
CA GLN A 120 9.02 -17.58 -4.77
C GLN A 120 9.41 -16.65 -5.93
N ALA A 121 9.09 -17.02 -7.18
CA ALA A 121 9.41 -16.18 -8.34
C ALA A 121 8.49 -14.96 -8.39
N ASP A 122 7.20 -15.12 -8.06
CA ASP A 122 6.26 -14.01 -7.92
C ASP A 122 6.73 -13.04 -6.84
N VAL A 123 7.02 -13.55 -5.63
CA VAL A 123 7.54 -12.75 -4.51
C VAL A 123 8.79 -12.00 -4.95
N ARG A 124 9.76 -12.68 -5.57
CA ARG A 124 10.98 -12.03 -6.02
C ARG A 124 10.72 -10.91 -7.03
N ALA A 125 9.77 -11.08 -7.95
CA ALA A 125 9.42 -10.03 -8.89
C ALA A 125 8.73 -8.86 -8.20
N THR A 126 7.70 -9.13 -7.39
CA THR A 126 6.90 -8.08 -6.76
C THR A 126 7.62 -7.33 -5.64
N HIS A 127 8.70 -7.92 -5.10
CA HIS A 127 9.51 -7.34 -4.02
C HIS A 127 10.84 -6.72 -4.50
N MET A 128 11.10 -6.70 -5.82
CA MET A 128 12.36 -6.18 -6.39
C MET A 128 13.62 -7.00 -6.05
N LEU A 129 13.50 -8.33 -6.10
CA LEU A 129 14.53 -9.30 -5.69
C LEU A 129 14.88 -10.31 -6.81
N SER A 130 14.30 -10.20 -8.01
CA SER A 130 14.40 -11.24 -9.05
C SER A 130 15.73 -11.33 -9.80
N GLY A 131 16.73 -10.51 -9.47
CA GLY A 131 18.01 -10.44 -10.20
C GLY A 131 17.96 -9.76 -11.57
N TYR A 132 16.77 -9.38 -12.04
CA TYR A 132 16.56 -8.48 -13.19
C TYR A 132 16.41 -7.05 -12.67
N ALA A 133 17.46 -6.23 -12.80
CA ALA A 133 17.54 -4.97 -12.08
C ALA A 133 18.39 -3.91 -12.82
N SER A 134 18.30 -3.89 -14.15
CA SER A 134 19.13 -3.04 -15.01
C SER A 134 18.34 -2.32 -16.09
N MET A 135 17.01 -2.22 -15.95
CA MET A 135 16.17 -1.59 -16.96
C MET A 135 16.22 -0.06 -16.85
N GLY A 136 16.62 0.60 -17.94
CA GLY A 136 16.49 2.04 -18.13
C GLY A 136 15.12 2.47 -18.67
N ASN A 137 14.94 3.76 -18.94
CA ASN A 137 13.69 4.28 -19.48
C ASN A 137 13.58 3.99 -20.99
N ALA A 138 12.74 3.03 -21.38
CA ALA A 138 12.64 2.58 -22.78
C ALA A 138 11.21 2.27 -23.28
N CYS A 139 10.17 2.53 -22.48
CA CYS A 139 8.78 2.23 -22.86
C CYS A 139 8.14 3.44 -23.56
N GLY A 140 8.16 3.45 -24.89
CA GLY A 140 7.49 4.46 -25.72
C GLY A 140 6.13 4.02 -26.26
N THR A 141 5.40 4.96 -26.87
CA THR A 141 4.19 4.65 -27.63
C THR A 141 4.48 3.63 -28.73
N GLY A 142 3.62 2.62 -28.88
CA GLY A 142 3.76 1.56 -29.89
C GLY A 142 4.72 0.42 -29.51
N SER A 143 5.36 0.48 -28.33
CA SER A 143 6.11 -0.65 -27.78
C SER A 143 5.19 -1.72 -27.17
N THR A 144 5.73 -2.94 -27.05
CA THR A 144 5.14 -4.05 -26.29
C THR A 144 5.88 -4.21 -24.97
N VAL A 145 5.34 -4.99 -24.03
CA VAL A 145 6.02 -5.28 -22.75
C VAL A 145 7.42 -5.86 -23.01
N ALA A 146 7.54 -6.81 -23.95
CA ALA A 146 8.81 -7.44 -24.29
C ALA A 146 9.77 -6.49 -24.99
N SER A 147 9.31 -5.71 -25.99
CA SER A 147 10.21 -4.78 -26.69
C SER A 147 10.71 -3.68 -25.76
N CYS A 148 9.89 -3.23 -24.81
CA CYS A 148 10.33 -2.31 -23.78
C CYS A 148 11.38 -2.92 -22.84
N LEU A 149 11.16 -4.16 -22.37
CA LEU A 149 12.12 -4.86 -21.50
C LEU A 149 13.51 -4.94 -22.16
N THR A 150 13.57 -5.40 -23.41
CA THR A 150 14.83 -5.53 -24.16
C THR A 150 15.45 -4.18 -24.48
N ALA A 151 14.66 -3.20 -24.96
CA ALA A 151 15.18 -1.87 -25.28
C ALA A 151 15.75 -1.16 -24.04
N GLY A 152 15.21 -1.45 -22.85
CA GLY A 152 15.71 -0.92 -21.59
C GLY A 152 16.89 -1.69 -21.00
N GLY A 153 17.31 -2.82 -21.59
CA GLY A 153 18.33 -3.71 -21.02
C GLY A 153 17.87 -4.49 -19.79
N GLY A 154 16.55 -4.59 -19.57
CA GLY A 154 15.96 -5.25 -18.41
C GLY A 154 15.93 -6.77 -18.49
N ASP A 155 16.19 -7.36 -19.67
CA ASP A 155 16.23 -8.81 -19.90
C ASP A 155 17.53 -9.47 -19.42
N THR A 156 18.53 -8.68 -19.02
CA THR A 156 19.79 -9.18 -18.48
C THR A 156 19.62 -9.66 -17.04
N TYR A 157 19.65 -10.97 -16.85
CA TYR A 157 19.69 -11.58 -15.53
C TYR A 157 21.07 -11.44 -14.89
N THR A 158 21.12 -10.99 -13.63
CA THR A 158 22.37 -10.91 -12.86
C THR A 158 22.28 -11.80 -11.62
N PRO A 159 22.94 -12.98 -11.59
CA PRO A 159 22.87 -13.89 -10.45
C PRO A 159 23.27 -13.24 -9.11
N ALA A 160 24.25 -12.34 -9.13
CA ALA A 160 24.70 -11.62 -7.95
C ALA A 160 23.65 -10.66 -7.38
N LYS A 161 22.60 -10.29 -8.14
CA LYS A 161 21.48 -9.44 -7.70
C LYS A 161 20.24 -10.24 -7.27
N LEU A 162 20.25 -11.58 -7.36
CA LEU A 162 19.15 -12.40 -6.88
C LEU A 162 19.03 -12.26 -5.36
N ASP A 163 17.80 -12.12 -4.86
CA ASP A 163 17.49 -11.94 -3.43
C ASP A 163 18.15 -10.70 -2.80
N ARG A 164 18.58 -9.75 -3.63
CA ARG A 164 19.08 -8.45 -3.21
C ARG A 164 18.13 -7.36 -3.68
N TYR A 165 17.65 -6.55 -2.74
CA TYR A 165 16.71 -5.48 -3.05
C TYR A 165 17.36 -4.44 -3.96
N HIS A 166 16.77 -4.24 -5.13
CA HIS A 166 17.23 -3.23 -6.07
C HIS A 166 16.03 -2.59 -6.76
N TYR A 167 15.72 -1.35 -6.40
CA TYR A 167 14.55 -0.67 -6.96
C TYR A 167 14.69 -0.42 -8.49
N ASN A 168 14.01 -1.22 -9.30
CA ASN A 168 14.07 -1.11 -10.76
C ASN A 168 12.83 -1.70 -11.45
N SER A 169 12.47 -1.20 -12.62
CA SER A 169 11.29 -1.67 -13.36
C SER A 169 11.46 -3.07 -13.97
N ALA A 170 12.69 -3.52 -14.22
CA ALA A 170 13.00 -4.80 -14.87
C ALA A 170 12.28 -6.00 -14.21
N HIS A 171 12.21 -6.00 -12.88
CA HIS A 171 11.55 -7.06 -12.11
C HIS A 171 10.10 -7.31 -12.56
N PHE A 172 9.37 -6.24 -12.87
CA PHE A 172 7.93 -6.27 -13.17
C PHE A 172 7.73 -6.59 -14.65
N GLN A 173 8.51 -5.93 -15.52
CA GLN A 173 8.51 -6.20 -16.95
C GLN A 173 8.87 -7.65 -17.26
N LYS A 174 9.93 -8.19 -16.63
CA LYS A 174 10.36 -9.57 -16.87
C LYS A 174 9.30 -10.58 -16.43
N TRP A 175 8.73 -10.39 -15.23
CA TRP A 175 7.64 -11.25 -14.77
C TRP A 175 6.49 -11.26 -15.76
N ALA A 176 6.10 -10.09 -16.28
CA ALA A 176 5.01 -9.99 -17.24
C ALA A 176 5.30 -10.68 -18.58
N VAL A 177 6.53 -10.55 -19.10
CA VAL A 177 6.95 -11.30 -20.30
C VAL A 177 6.81 -12.80 -20.07
N ASP A 178 7.31 -13.30 -18.93
CA ASP A 178 7.28 -14.74 -18.61
C ASP A 178 5.87 -15.29 -18.38
N HIS A 179 4.92 -14.41 -18.06
CA HIS A 179 3.52 -14.75 -17.82
C HIS A 179 2.62 -14.38 -19.01
N GLY A 180 3.19 -14.30 -20.22
CA GLY A 180 2.42 -14.20 -21.47
C GLY A 180 1.96 -12.79 -21.83
N MET A 181 2.46 -11.75 -21.16
CA MET A 181 2.15 -10.35 -21.50
C MET A 181 3.14 -9.75 -22.51
N GLY A 182 4.13 -10.51 -23.00
CA GLY A 182 5.22 -9.99 -23.83
C GLY A 182 4.77 -9.15 -25.03
N GLU A 183 3.75 -9.61 -25.76
CA GLU A 183 3.21 -8.92 -26.95
C GLU A 183 2.19 -7.82 -26.63
N MET A 184 1.83 -7.63 -25.35
CA MET A 184 0.81 -6.65 -24.98
C MET A 184 1.33 -5.23 -25.21
N SER A 185 0.54 -4.45 -25.96
CA SER A 185 0.72 -2.99 -26.05
C SER A 185 0.27 -2.30 -24.77
N GLY A 186 0.50 -0.98 -24.65
CA GLY A 186 -0.07 -0.19 -23.55
C GLY A 186 -1.61 -0.28 -23.48
N ALA A 187 -2.30 -0.32 -24.63
CA ALA A 187 -3.75 -0.48 -24.67
C ALA A 187 -4.20 -1.85 -24.14
N ASP A 188 -3.43 -2.90 -24.42
CA ASP A 188 -3.74 -4.25 -23.93
C ASP A 188 -3.48 -4.38 -22.43
N VAL A 189 -2.39 -3.79 -21.92
CA VAL A 189 -2.14 -3.67 -20.47
C VAL A 189 -3.28 -2.92 -19.78
N SER A 190 -3.72 -1.80 -20.34
CA SER A 190 -4.85 -1.02 -19.80
C SER A 190 -6.11 -1.88 -19.67
N ARG A 191 -6.41 -2.68 -20.70
CA ARG A 191 -7.56 -3.59 -20.73
C ARG A 191 -7.41 -4.74 -19.75
N ALA A 192 -6.20 -5.30 -19.62
CA ALA A 192 -5.90 -6.36 -18.67
C ALA A 192 -6.13 -5.88 -17.23
N TYR A 193 -5.68 -4.66 -16.91
CA TYR A 193 -5.89 -4.04 -15.59
C TYR A 193 -7.36 -3.73 -15.35
N GLN A 194 -8.07 -3.18 -16.33
CA GLN A 194 -9.52 -2.94 -16.21
C GLN A 194 -10.28 -4.24 -15.94
N THR A 195 -9.95 -5.33 -16.65
CA THR A 195 -10.64 -6.62 -16.54
C THR A 195 -10.33 -7.30 -15.21
N THR A 196 -9.08 -7.28 -14.79
CA THR A 196 -8.60 -8.01 -13.60
C THR A 196 -8.84 -7.23 -12.32
N LEU A 197 -8.57 -5.93 -12.34
CA LEU A 197 -8.60 -5.05 -11.18
C LEU A 197 -9.84 -4.16 -11.14
N GLY A 198 -10.73 -4.19 -12.14
CA GLY A 198 -11.95 -3.39 -12.14
C GLY A 198 -11.69 -1.88 -12.02
N VAL A 199 -10.50 -1.41 -12.40
CA VAL A 199 -10.03 -0.04 -12.20
C VAL A 199 -9.47 0.49 -13.51
N THR A 200 -9.87 1.71 -13.85
CA THR A 200 -9.42 2.40 -15.06
C THR A 200 -8.02 2.98 -14.85
N ALA A 201 -7.04 2.45 -15.57
CA ALA A 201 -5.71 3.01 -15.70
C ALA A 201 -5.25 2.86 -17.16
N ALA A 202 -4.87 3.96 -17.79
CA ALA A 202 -4.36 3.98 -19.15
C ALA A 202 -2.83 3.85 -19.17
N PHE A 203 -2.31 3.19 -20.20
CA PHE A 203 -0.89 3.05 -20.48
C PHE A 203 -0.62 3.43 -21.93
N ASN A 204 0.17 4.48 -22.16
CA ASN A 204 0.60 4.87 -23.51
C ASN A 204 1.75 3.98 -24.01
N GLY A 205 2.68 3.64 -23.10
CA GLY A 205 3.65 2.57 -23.24
C GLY A 205 3.46 1.55 -22.10
N PRO A 206 3.78 0.27 -22.31
CA PRO A 206 3.48 -0.81 -21.37
C PRO A 206 4.48 -0.90 -20.18
N LEU A 207 4.80 0.23 -19.56
CA LEU A 207 5.64 0.29 -18.35
C LEU A 207 4.81 -0.03 -17.10
N LEU A 208 4.68 -1.31 -16.75
CA LEU A 208 3.93 -1.80 -15.58
C LEU A 208 4.35 -1.14 -14.25
N ALA A 209 5.63 -0.83 -14.08
CA ALA A 209 6.16 -0.25 -12.85
C ALA A 209 6.04 1.28 -12.76
N GLY A 210 5.56 1.98 -13.79
CA GLY A 210 5.62 3.45 -13.83
C GLY A 210 4.73 4.18 -14.84
N GLY A 211 4.06 3.47 -15.74
CA GLY A 211 3.40 4.04 -16.91
C GLY A 211 1.90 4.28 -16.77
N ALA A 212 1.31 3.98 -15.60
CA ALA A 212 -0.11 4.18 -15.42
C ALA A 212 -0.46 5.68 -15.39
N ILE A 213 -1.54 6.01 -16.10
CA ILE A 213 -2.18 7.32 -16.13
C ILE A 213 -3.61 7.11 -15.66
N THR A 214 -4.03 7.83 -14.62
CA THR A 214 -5.36 7.68 -14.04
C THR A 214 -5.80 8.94 -13.31
N THR A 215 -6.96 8.89 -12.65
CA THR A 215 -7.47 9.96 -11.79
C THR A 215 -7.41 9.53 -10.32
N PRO A 216 -7.39 10.49 -9.38
CA PRO A 216 -7.54 10.18 -7.97
C PRO A 216 -8.80 9.36 -7.66
N ALA A 217 -9.94 9.69 -8.27
CA ALA A 217 -11.20 8.97 -8.07
C ALA A 217 -11.10 7.49 -8.49
N ASN A 218 -10.43 7.18 -9.60
CA ASN A 218 -10.23 5.80 -10.05
C ASN A 218 -9.26 5.05 -9.11
N TYR A 219 -8.19 5.70 -8.64
CA TYR A 219 -7.28 5.08 -7.68
C TYR A 219 -7.94 4.88 -6.30
N ALA A 220 -8.81 5.80 -5.87
CA ALA A 220 -9.62 5.62 -4.67
C ALA A 220 -10.57 4.41 -4.78
N GLN A 221 -11.13 4.14 -5.97
CA GLN A 221 -11.85 2.89 -6.20
C GLN A 221 -10.94 1.67 -5.98
N PHE A 222 -9.74 1.65 -6.56
CA PHE A 222 -8.76 0.58 -6.33
C PHE A 222 -8.51 0.34 -4.84
N LEU A 223 -8.21 1.40 -4.07
CA LEU A 223 -7.96 1.29 -2.63
C LEU A 223 -9.18 0.75 -1.87
N ARG A 224 -10.40 1.22 -2.20
CA ARG A 224 -11.64 0.70 -1.58
C ARG A 224 -11.89 -0.76 -1.92
N ARG A 225 -11.57 -1.22 -3.14
CA ARG A 225 -11.68 -2.65 -3.48
C ARG A 225 -10.74 -3.50 -2.62
N ILE A 226 -9.55 -3.00 -2.30
CA ILE A 226 -8.64 -3.66 -1.34
C ILE A 226 -9.27 -3.70 0.06
N LEU A 227 -9.76 -2.56 0.57
CA LEU A 227 -10.41 -2.50 1.90
C LEU A 227 -11.63 -3.41 2.01
N ASN A 228 -12.38 -3.58 0.92
CA ASN A 228 -13.52 -4.50 0.84
C ASN A 228 -13.12 -5.96 0.59
N SER A 229 -11.82 -6.30 0.60
CA SER A 229 -11.32 -7.65 0.27
C SER A 229 -11.81 -8.18 -1.09
N GLN A 230 -12.15 -7.28 -2.01
CA GLN A 230 -12.56 -7.62 -3.38
C GLN A 230 -11.37 -7.88 -4.30
N LEU A 231 -10.15 -7.57 -3.82
CA LEU A 231 -8.89 -7.89 -4.46
C LEU A 231 -8.04 -8.78 -3.53
N LYS A 232 -7.44 -9.82 -4.09
CA LYS A 232 -6.61 -10.80 -3.39
C LYS A 232 -5.42 -10.17 -2.67
N ILE A 233 -4.90 -9.05 -3.17
CA ILE A 233 -3.81 -8.30 -2.53
C ILE A 233 -4.16 -7.83 -1.10
N ALA A 234 -5.44 -7.74 -0.73
CA ALA A 234 -5.85 -7.40 0.64
C ALA A 234 -5.20 -8.31 1.69
N GLY A 235 -5.05 -9.60 1.39
CA GLY A 235 -4.38 -10.57 2.27
C GLY A 235 -2.84 -10.54 2.22
N LEU A 236 -2.26 -9.74 1.33
CA LEU A 236 -0.81 -9.70 1.06
C LEU A 236 -0.15 -8.36 1.44
N LEU A 237 -0.93 -7.38 1.93
CA LEU A 237 -0.41 -6.05 2.29
C LEU A 237 0.65 -6.14 3.40
N GLY A 238 1.89 -5.79 3.07
CA GLY A 238 3.04 -5.86 3.97
C GLY A 238 3.56 -7.29 4.23
N SER A 239 3.14 -8.28 3.44
CA SER A 239 3.62 -9.66 3.59
C SER A 239 5.07 -9.83 3.11
N ALA A 240 5.83 -10.66 3.82
CA ALA A 240 7.24 -10.96 3.55
C ALA A 240 8.06 -9.68 3.20
N PRO A 241 8.08 -8.66 4.07
CA PRO A 241 8.69 -7.38 3.76
C PRO A 241 10.20 -7.54 3.50
N ALA A 242 10.66 -7.02 2.37
CA ALA A 242 12.07 -6.95 2.00
C ALA A 242 12.70 -5.69 2.60
N CYS A 243 13.87 -5.81 3.21
CA CYS A 243 14.61 -4.63 3.66
C CYS A 243 15.17 -3.88 2.46
N THR A 244 15.03 -2.55 2.47
CA THR A 244 15.35 -1.71 1.31
C THR A 244 16.59 -0.86 1.48
N GLN A 245 17.05 -0.62 2.71
CA GLN A 245 18.06 0.39 3.01
C GLN A 245 19.49 -0.18 2.95
N PRO A 246 20.33 0.20 1.96
CA PRO A 246 21.69 -0.35 1.83
C PRO A 246 22.58 -0.04 3.04
N ALA A 247 22.34 1.09 3.72
CA ALA A 247 23.12 1.50 4.89
C ALA A 247 22.93 0.59 6.11
N SER A 248 21.78 -0.08 6.23
CA SER A 248 21.45 -0.95 7.37
C SER A 248 21.20 -2.41 6.99
N CYS A 249 21.06 -2.71 5.69
CA CYS A 249 20.73 -4.04 5.20
C CYS A 249 21.70 -4.48 4.10
N PRO A 250 22.59 -5.46 4.39
CA PRO A 250 23.53 -6.02 3.41
C PRO A 250 22.85 -6.70 2.22
N SER A 251 21.55 -7.01 2.32
CA SER A 251 20.73 -7.57 1.24
C SER A 251 20.06 -6.51 0.37
N ALA A 252 20.38 -5.22 0.53
CA ALA A 252 19.87 -4.14 -0.31
C ALA A 252 21.01 -3.49 -1.10
N ASP A 253 20.83 -3.40 -2.42
CA ASP A 253 21.79 -2.77 -3.33
C ASP A 253 21.41 -1.33 -3.66
N TYR A 254 20.11 -1.06 -3.83
CA TYR A 254 19.65 0.27 -4.23
C TYR A 254 18.21 0.54 -3.79
N SER A 255 18.00 1.69 -3.16
CA SER A 255 16.69 2.28 -2.85
C SER A 255 16.67 3.76 -3.24
N PRO A 256 15.57 4.26 -3.84
CA PRO A 256 15.38 5.68 -4.05
C PRO A 256 15.06 6.42 -2.74
N LEU A 257 14.53 5.71 -1.74
CA LEU A 257 14.24 6.26 -0.42
C LEU A 257 15.40 5.90 0.52
N VAL A 258 16.18 6.91 0.89
CA VAL A 258 17.31 6.78 1.83
C VAL A 258 17.07 7.47 3.17
N ALA A 259 16.04 8.33 3.25
CA ALA A 259 15.74 9.14 4.44
C ALA A 259 15.01 8.35 5.53
N GLU A 260 14.30 7.28 5.18
CA GLU A 260 13.53 6.44 6.08
C GLU A 260 13.73 4.96 5.71
N ALA A 261 13.79 4.09 6.71
CA ALA A 261 14.03 2.66 6.56
C ALA A 261 12.73 1.88 6.32
N TRP A 262 11.96 2.28 5.31
CA TRP A 262 10.76 1.56 4.90
C TRP A 262 11.10 0.20 4.30
N HIS A 263 10.23 -0.79 4.49
CA HIS A 263 10.32 -2.05 3.78
C HIS A 263 9.53 -2.03 2.46
N TYR A 264 9.77 -3.03 1.62
CA TYR A 264 9.04 -3.23 0.37
C TYR A 264 8.33 -4.59 0.36
N SER A 265 7.10 -4.61 -0.13
CA SER A 265 6.28 -5.79 -0.29
C SER A 265 5.64 -5.76 -1.69
N VAL A 266 4.61 -6.57 -1.93
CA VAL A 266 3.97 -6.87 -3.22
C VAL A 266 3.58 -5.61 -4.01
N GLY A 267 4.53 -4.98 -4.70
CA GLY A 267 4.36 -3.72 -5.43
C GLY A 267 4.17 -2.44 -4.59
N HIS A 268 4.40 -2.49 -3.28
CA HIS A 268 4.12 -1.36 -2.38
C HIS A 268 5.14 -1.27 -1.23
N TRP A 269 5.31 -0.05 -0.72
CA TRP A 269 6.09 0.24 0.48
C TRP A 269 5.31 -0.11 1.75
N VAL A 270 6.04 -0.48 2.78
CA VAL A 270 5.57 -0.59 4.17
C VAL A 270 6.25 0.54 4.94
N GLU A 271 5.47 1.49 5.45
CA GLU A 271 5.97 2.68 6.15
C GLU A 271 6.27 2.36 7.62
N ASP A 272 7.23 1.47 7.85
CA ASP A 272 7.59 0.90 9.14
C ASP A 272 8.98 1.33 9.64
N ASP A 273 9.44 2.50 9.20
CA ASP A 273 10.63 3.14 9.78
C ASP A 273 10.51 3.20 11.31
N PRO A 274 11.54 2.79 12.08
CA PRO A 274 11.43 2.67 13.53
C PRO A 274 11.27 4.01 14.26
N VAL A 275 11.58 5.14 13.61
CA VAL A 275 11.49 6.48 14.20
C VAL A 275 10.20 7.19 13.78
N THR A 276 9.85 7.12 12.49
CA THR A 276 8.76 7.94 11.92
C THR A 276 7.62 7.13 11.30
N GLY A 277 7.78 5.81 11.16
CA GLY A 277 6.80 4.93 10.54
C GLY A 277 5.55 4.74 11.39
N ASP A 278 4.40 4.61 10.72
CA ASP A 278 3.11 4.30 11.36
C ASP A 278 2.54 2.94 10.94
N GLY A 279 3.28 2.18 10.12
CA GLY A 279 2.89 0.85 9.63
C GLY A 279 1.81 0.87 8.55
N SER A 280 1.51 2.03 7.97
CA SER A 280 0.72 2.11 6.75
C SER A 280 1.46 1.45 5.57
N VAL A 281 0.73 1.17 4.49
CA VAL A 281 1.30 0.73 3.21
C VAL A 281 0.98 1.75 2.14
N SER A 282 1.91 1.97 1.22
CA SER A 282 1.78 3.03 0.21
C SER A 282 2.54 2.72 -1.08
N SER A 283 2.35 3.55 -2.10
CA SER A 283 3.13 3.44 -3.34
C SER A 283 3.36 4.82 -3.94
N ALA A 284 4.34 5.54 -3.39
CA ALA A 284 4.65 6.90 -3.82
C ALA A 284 5.20 6.95 -5.26
N GLY A 285 4.59 7.79 -6.10
CA GLY A 285 5.01 8.09 -7.46
C GLY A 285 6.03 9.22 -7.51
N ALA A 286 7.00 9.12 -8.42
CA ALA A 286 8.09 10.10 -8.58
C ALA A 286 7.58 11.55 -8.64
N PHE A 287 6.45 11.81 -9.30
CA PHE A 287 5.90 13.16 -9.50
C PHE A 287 5.00 13.67 -8.37
N GLY A 288 4.80 12.92 -7.28
CA GLY A 288 4.02 13.37 -6.12
C GLY A 288 2.63 12.75 -5.95
N PHE A 289 2.24 11.78 -6.78
CA PHE A 289 1.07 10.96 -6.48
C PHE A 289 1.38 9.99 -5.34
N TYR A 290 0.63 10.02 -4.24
CA TYR A 290 0.89 9.24 -3.03
C TYR A 290 -0.41 8.62 -2.50
N PRO A 291 -0.69 7.34 -2.79
CA PRO A 291 -1.78 6.58 -2.20
C PRO A 291 -1.32 5.76 -0.99
N TRP A 292 -2.20 5.53 -0.03
CA TRP A 292 -1.93 4.67 1.12
C TRP A 292 -3.17 3.94 1.65
N ILE A 293 -2.92 2.88 2.42
CA ILE A 293 -3.88 2.25 3.34
C ILE A 293 -3.24 2.25 4.73
N ASP A 294 -4.00 2.66 5.74
CA ASP A 294 -3.53 2.73 7.11
C ASP A 294 -3.19 1.35 7.69
N ARG A 295 -2.52 1.34 8.84
CA ARG A 295 -2.09 0.10 9.51
C ARG A 295 -3.26 -0.82 9.87
N THR A 296 -4.41 -0.27 10.24
CA THR A 296 -5.60 -1.04 10.65
C THR A 296 -6.41 -1.59 9.48
N ARG A 297 -6.05 -1.22 8.23
CA ARG A 297 -6.76 -1.59 7.01
C ARG A 297 -8.22 -1.13 7.02
N SER A 298 -8.50 0.03 7.62
CA SER A 298 -9.84 0.61 7.73
C SER A 298 -9.98 1.93 6.98
N VAL A 299 -8.88 2.63 6.74
CA VAL A 299 -8.83 3.93 6.09
C VAL A 299 -7.85 3.88 4.92
N TYR A 300 -8.32 4.31 3.74
CA TYR A 300 -7.44 4.66 2.64
C TYR A 300 -7.24 6.18 2.60
N GLY A 301 -6.19 6.59 1.90
CA GLY A 301 -6.15 7.95 1.40
C GLY A 301 -5.22 8.10 0.22
N LEU A 302 -5.25 9.28 -0.36
CA LEU A 302 -4.33 9.69 -1.40
C LEU A 302 -4.06 11.18 -1.33
N LEU A 303 -2.88 11.56 -1.82
CA LEU A 303 -2.48 12.91 -2.17
C LEU A 303 -2.08 12.89 -3.63
N ALA A 304 -2.71 13.73 -4.45
CA ALA A 304 -2.54 13.74 -5.88
C ALA A 304 -2.06 15.12 -6.35
N ARG A 305 -0.86 15.11 -6.93
CA ARG A 305 -0.24 16.23 -7.64
C ARG A 305 0.74 15.69 -8.68
N VAL A 306 1.14 16.56 -9.59
CA VAL A 306 2.26 16.34 -10.49
C VAL A 306 3.24 17.49 -10.31
N ASP A 307 4.48 17.14 -9.98
CA ASP A 307 5.61 18.04 -9.98
C ASP A 307 6.70 17.45 -10.87
N ALA A 308 7.05 18.20 -11.91
CA ALA A 308 7.99 17.77 -12.95
C ALA A 308 9.45 17.78 -12.48
N SER A 309 9.74 18.25 -11.27
CA SER A 309 11.11 18.26 -10.71
C SER A 309 11.68 16.88 -10.38
N GLY A 310 10.87 15.81 -10.34
CA GLY A 310 11.34 14.41 -10.36
C GLY A 310 11.32 13.66 -9.02
N ASP A 311 12.20 12.67 -8.86
CA ASP A 311 12.05 11.43 -8.04
C ASP A 311 11.77 11.58 -6.53
N ASN A 312 11.87 12.78 -5.94
CA ASN A 312 11.63 13.00 -4.52
C ASN A 312 10.22 13.53 -4.19
N GLN A 313 9.40 13.83 -5.20
CA GLN A 313 8.10 14.47 -4.97
C GLN A 313 7.08 13.51 -4.37
N GLY A 314 7.20 12.22 -4.65
CA GLY A 314 6.45 11.17 -3.97
C GLY A 314 6.70 11.13 -2.46
N TYR A 315 7.97 11.22 -2.04
CA TYR A 315 8.32 11.23 -0.62
C TYR A 315 7.85 12.51 0.09
N ALA A 316 8.02 13.68 -0.53
CA ALA A 316 7.50 14.94 0.01
C ALA A 316 5.97 14.87 0.21
N SER A 317 5.27 14.27 -0.74
CA SER A 317 3.82 14.03 -0.66
C SER A 317 3.47 13.04 0.46
N ALA A 318 4.28 12.01 0.66
CA ALA A 318 4.11 11.06 1.77
C ALA A 318 4.24 11.72 3.14
N GLN A 319 5.17 12.68 3.30
CA GLN A 319 5.33 13.41 4.55
C GLN A 319 4.08 14.23 4.90
N CYS A 320 3.50 14.96 3.93
CA CYS A 320 2.22 15.63 4.14
C CYS A 320 1.06 14.63 4.37
N GLY A 321 0.95 13.60 3.52
CA GLY A 321 -0.12 12.60 3.61
C GLY A 321 -0.15 11.86 4.95
N ARG A 322 1.02 11.54 5.53
CA ARG A 322 1.14 10.97 6.87
C ARG A 322 0.57 11.88 7.95
N LEU A 323 0.82 13.19 7.86
CA LEU A 323 0.26 14.17 8.80
C LEU A 323 -1.26 14.30 8.65
N ILE A 324 -1.77 14.35 7.42
CA ILE A 324 -3.22 14.38 7.19
C ILE A 324 -3.88 13.10 7.72
N ARG A 325 -3.28 11.92 7.45
CA ARG A 325 -3.71 10.63 8.02
C ARG A 325 -3.72 10.65 9.54
N LYS A 326 -2.63 11.11 10.17
CA LYS A 326 -2.53 11.23 11.63
C LYS A 326 -3.57 12.18 12.21
N ALA A 327 -3.85 13.29 11.54
CA ALA A 327 -4.89 14.22 11.95
C ALA A 327 -6.29 13.60 11.86
N TYR A 328 -6.57 12.92 10.76
CA TYR A 328 -7.85 12.26 10.53
C TYR A 328 -8.10 11.11 11.52
N LEU A 329 -7.06 10.36 11.90
CA LEU A 329 -7.19 9.26 12.87
C LEU A 329 -7.29 9.77 14.31
N SER A 330 -6.59 10.86 14.65
CA SER A 330 -6.58 11.41 16.02
C SER A 330 -7.69 12.43 16.30
N GLY A 331 -8.27 13.05 15.26
CA GLY A 331 -9.16 14.19 15.40
C GLY A 331 -8.44 15.49 15.79
N VAL A 332 -7.11 15.53 15.70
CA VAL A 332 -6.28 16.67 16.10
C VAL A 332 -5.42 17.11 14.92
N ALA A 333 -5.48 18.39 14.54
CA ALA A 333 -4.62 18.94 13.48
C ALA A 333 -3.13 18.82 13.85
N GLN A 334 -2.27 18.65 12.84
CA GLN A 334 -0.81 18.48 13.01
C GLN A 334 0.01 19.71 12.63
#